data_AF-X1TJD0-F1
#
_entry.id   AF-X1TJD0-F1
#
_cell.length_a   1.000
_cell.length_b   1.000
_cell.length_c   1.000
_cell.angle_alpha   90.00
_cell.angle_beta   90.00
_cell.angle_gamma   90.00
#
_symmetry.space_group_name_H-M   'P 1'
#
loop_
_entity.id
_entity.type
_entity.pdbx_description
1 polymer ?
#
loop_
_entity_poly.entity_id
_entity_poly.type
_entity_poly.pdbx_seq_one_letter_code
_entity_poly.pdbx_strand_id
1 'polypeptide(L)' 'FEQAISTVFPQTEIQRCIVHQVRYSCKFVNYKDRKLFCKDMKGIYTSATEEGGLEQLKRFGETWGEEV' A
#
# COMPACT_ATOMS: atom_id res chain seq x y z
N PHE A 1 10.96 9.01 13.01
CA PHE A 1 11.67 9.98 12.15
C PHE A 1 10.77 11.17 11.80
N GLU A 2 9.45 11.01 11.76
CA GLU A 2 8.50 12.06 11.37
C GLU A 2 8.67 13.36 12.19
N GLN A 3 8.71 13.26 13.53
CA GLN A 3 8.91 14.41 14.41
C GLN A 3 10.17 15.21 14.07
N ALA A 4 11.31 14.54 13.85
CA ALA A 4 12.57 15.20 13.52
C ALA A 4 12.51 15.92 12.16
N ILE A 5 11.86 15.31 11.15
CA ILE A 5 11.67 15.92 9.83
C ILE A 5 10.74 17.13 9.94
N SER A 6 9.62 17.01 10.65
CA SER A 6 8.67 18.13 10.81
C SER A 6 9.26 19.31 11.58
N THR A 7 10.19 19.07 12.50
CA THR A 7 10.91 20.15 13.22
C THR A 7 11.86 20.92 12.31
N VAL A 8 12.58 20.23 11.42
CA VAL A 8 13.62 20.85 10.57
C VAL A 8 13.04 21.36 9.24
N PHE A 9 12.05 20.65 8.68
CA PHE A 9 11.41 20.92 7.39
C PHE A 9 9.88 20.97 7.55
N PRO A 10 9.33 22.03 8.18
CA PRO A 10 7.91 22.09 8.57
C PRO A 10 6.93 22.09 7.40
N GLN A 11 7.37 22.42 6.19
CA GLN A 11 6.56 22.42 4.97
C GLN A 11 6.60 21.08 4.21
N THR A 12 7.38 20.10 4.67
CA THR A 12 7.49 18.80 3.99
C THR A 12 6.31 17.91 4.34
N GLU A 13 5.62 17.41 3.32
CA GLU A 13 4.67 16.32 3.47
C GLU A 13 5.42 14.99 3.59
N ILE A 14 5.08 14.22 4.63
CA ILE A 14 5.71 12.95 4.90
C ILE A 14 4.83 11.82 4.37
N GLN A 15 5.30 11.14 3.34
CA GLN A 15 4.62 9.99 2.74
C GLN A 15 5.43 8.70 2.98
N ARG A 16 4.73 7.62 3.37
CA ARG A 16 5.33 6.28 3.41
C ARG A 16 5.61 5.79 2.00
N CYS A 17 6.83 5.32 1.76
CA CYS A 17 7.25 4.83 0.45
C CYS A 17 6.45 3.58 0.05
N ILE A 18 5.73 3.66 -1.07
CA ILE A 18 4.92 2.56 -1.60
C ILE A 18 5.74 1.29 -1.86
N VAL A 19 7.00 1.42 -2.28
CA VAL A 19 7.88 0.27 -2.52
C VAL A 19 8.11 -0.53 -1.24
N HIS A 20 8.34 0.15 -0.11
CA HIS A 20 8.49 -0.52 1.18
C HIS A 20 7.18 -1.16 1.62
N GLN A 21 6.06 -0.47 1.43
CA GLN A 21 4.73 -1.01 1.77
C GLN A 21 4.43 -2.30 0.99
N VAL A 22 4.59 -2.28 -0.35
CA VAL A 22 4.36 -3.44 -1.22
C VAL A 22 5.28 -4.60 -0.84
N ARG A 23 6.59 -4.33 -0.65
CA ARG A 23 7.56 -5.36 -0.25
C ARG A 23 7.22 -5.99 1.10
N TYR A 24 6.80 -5.17 2.07
CA TYR A 24 6.40 -5.64 3.39
C TYR A 24 5.14 -6.49 3.34
N SER A 25 4.08 -6.04 2.65
CA SER A 25 2.84 -6.81 2.50
C SER A 25 3.07 -8.16 1.84
N CYS A 26 3.94 -8.23 0.83
CA CYS A 26 4.30 -9.48 0.17
C CYS A 26 5.00 -10.51 1.08
N LYS A 27 5.49 -10.10 2.26
CA LYS A 27 6.11 -11.02 3.24
C LYS A 27 5.09 -12.02 3.80
N PHE A 28 3.82 -11.64 3.86
CA PHE A 28 2.74 -12.43 4.44
C PHE A 28 2.02 -13.32 3.42
N VAL A 29 2.51 -13.35 2.18
CA VAL A 29 1.85 -14.03 1.06
C VAL A 29 2.71 -15.22 0.65
N ASN A 30 2.08 -16.37 0.44
CA ASN A 30 2.76 -17.55 -0.09
C ASN A 30 3.43 -17.24 -1.44
N TYR A 31 4.59 -17.84 -1.67
CA TYR A 31 5.37 -17.59 -2.89
C TYR A 31 4.58 -17.85 -4.18
N LYS A 32 3.72 -18.88 -4.17
CA LYS A 32 2.86 -19.25 -5.31
C LYS A 32 1.85 -18.16 -5.67
N ASP A 33 1.34 -17.44 -4.66
CA ASP A 33 0.28 -16.45 -4.81
C ASP A 33 0.83 -15.03 -5.00
N ARG A 34 2.11 -14.82 -4.69
CA ARG A 34 2.78 -13.51 -4.72
C ARG A 34 2.62 -12.76 -6.05
N LYS A 35 2.67 -13.47 -7.18
CA LYS A 35 2.50 -12.84 -8.50
C LYS A 35 1.10 -12.27 -8.69
N LEU A 36 0.07 -13.01 -8.26
CA LEU A 36 -1.32 -12.59 -8.34
C LEU A 36 -1.60 -11.46 -7.34
N PHE A 37 -1.16 -11.63 -6.09
CA PHE A 37 -1.25 -10.61 -5.04
C PHE A 37 -0.64 -9.26 -5.49
N CYS A 38 0.57 -9.26 -6.06
CA CYS A 38 1.20 -8.04 -6.58
C CYS A 38 0.43 -7.41 -7.74
N LYS A 39 -0.18 -8.23 -8.60
CA LYS A 39 -1.00 -7.76 -9.72
C LYS A 39 -2.25 -7.04 -9.20
N ASP A 40 -2.93 -7.61 -8.21
CA ASP A 40 -4.15 -7.03 -7.65
C ASP A 40 -3.83 -5.78 -6.82
N MET A 41 -2.78 -5.83 -6.00
CA MET A 41 -2.28 -4.70 -5.21
C MET A 41 -1.86 -3.51 -6.09
N LYS A 42 -1.44 -3.75 -7.34
CA LYS A 42 -1.10 -2.69 -8.29
C LYS A 42 -2.26 -1.74 -8.54
N GLY A 43 -3.49 -2.26 -8.57
CA GLY A 43 -4.69 -1.45 -8.76
C GLY A 43 -4.79 -0.29 -7.76
N ILE A 44 -4.37 -0.50 -6.51
CA ILE A 44 -4.45 0.49 -5.43
C ILE A 44 -3.67 1.75 -5.75
N TYR A 45 -2.40 1.62 -6.17
CA TYR A 45 -1.50 2.77 -6.38
C TYR A 45 -1.45 3.25 -7.83
N THR A 46 -2.10 2.57 -8.77
CA THR A 46 -2.23 3.05 -10.16
C THR A 46 -3.58 3.70 -10.47
N SER A 47 -4.47 3.79 -9.49
CA SER A 47 -5.75 4.50 -9.62
C SER A 47 -5.56 5.98 -9.94
N ALA A 48 -6.46 6.55 -10.73
CA ALA A 48 -6.40 7.95 -11.16
C ALA A 48 -6.79 8.95 -10.06
N THR A 49 -7.55 8.51 -9.06
CA THR A 49 -7.98 9.33 -7.93
C THR A 49 -7.81 8.57 -6.62
N GLU A 50 -7.81 9.30 -5.50
CA GLU A 50 -7.75 8.72 -4.16
C GLU A 50 -8.94 7.79 -3.91
N GLU A 51 -10.15 8.20 -4.28
CA GLU A 51 -11.37 7.41 -4.13
C GLU A 51 -11.28 6.11 -4.92
N GLY A 52 -10.74 6.17 -6.15
CA GLY A 52 -10.48 4.98 -6.96
C GLY A 52 -9.44 4.07 -6.31
N GLY A 53 -8.42 4.63 -5.65
CA GLY A 53 -7.43 3.86 -4.88
C GLY A 53 -8.05 3.15 -3.67
N LEU A 54 -8.94 3.84 -2.94
CA LEU A 54 -9.68 3.29 -1.80
C LEU A 54 -10.64 2.18 -2.23
N GLU A 55 -11.33 2.32 -3.36
CA GLU A 55 -12.19 1.27 -3.88
C GLU A 55 -11.39 0.03 -4.29
N GLN A 56 -10.24 0.21 -4.94
CA GLN A 56 -9.33 -0.90 -5.26
C GLN A 56 -8.79 -1.57 -3.99
N LEU A 57 -8.47 -0.79 -2.95
CA LEU A 57 -8.03 -1.33 -1.66
C LEU A 57 -9.13 -2.18 -1.00
N LYS A 58 -10.39 -1.74 -1.08
CA LYS A 58 -11.53 -2.52 -0.58
C LYS A 58 -11.67 -3.86 -1.32
N ARG A 59 -11.70 -3.83 -2.66
CA ARG A 59 -11.76 -5.05 -3.51
C ARG A 59 -10.58 -5.98 -3.26
N PHE A 60 -9.40 -5.41 -3.07
CA PHE A 60 -8.21 -6.15 -2.69
C PHE A 60 -8.40 -6.88 -1.35
N GLY A 61 -8.94 -6.19 -0.34
CA GLY A 61 -9.27 -6.77 0.97
C GLY A 61 -10.32 -7.88 0.90
N GLU A 62 -11.34 -7.76 0.04
CA GLU A 62 -12.34 -8.82 -0.20
C GLU A 62 -11.72 -10.11 -0.76
N THR A 63 -10.59 -10.00 -1.45
CA THR A 63 -9.88 -11.14 -2.06
C THR A 63 -8.79 -11.72 -1.17
N TRP A 64 -8.05 -10.85 -0.46
CA TRP A 64 -6.80 -11.19 0.24
C TRP A 64 -6.84 -10.99 1.76
N GLY A 65 -7.91 -10.41 2.29
CA GLY A 65 -8.15 -10.28 3.72
C GLY A 65 -8.93 -11.49 4.23
N GLU A 66 -8.24 -12.56 4.64
CA GLU A 66 -8.85 -13.49 5.59
C GLU A 66 -9.17 -12.72 6.89
N GLU A 67 -10.33 -13.01 7.50
CA GLU A 67 -10.92 -12.28 8.64
C GLU A 67 -9.90 -11.87 9.71
N VAL A 68 -9.95 -10.59 10.09
CA VAL A 68 -9.29 -10.04 11.28
C VAL A 68 -9.80 -10.72 12.54
#